data_AF-A0A2V6M5T1-F1
#
_entry.id   AF-A0A2V6M5T1-F1
#
_cell.length_a   1.000
_cell.length_b   1.000
_cell.length_c   1.000
_cell.angle_alpha   90.00
_cell.angle_beta   90.00
_cell.angle_gamma   90.00
#
_symmetry.space_group_name_H-M   'P 1'
#
loop_
_entity.id
_entity.type
_entity.pdbx_description
1 polymer ?
#
loop_
_entity_poly.entity_id
_entity_poly.type
_entity_poly.pdbx_seq_one_letter_code
_entity_poly.pdbx_strand_id
1 'polypeptide(L)'
;EAIGKCGMTFENGDSQDLADRLQTLLTDSELREKFRAAAPEHLERFRAQAVAQRCLTLLREVSGMIILSHPTGNENVRHAALAFAESNLLKQFFTTINWSSNSAINRIVPPALRETLRRRSFPKLVRRRTRSMPVREAARLILGAIHLRMCSQLNFLSIDAISATLDRAVAAEIEKSDGCKLAYGYEDCAVATFTAAEQCGIPRIYDLPIGYWRVGQRIFLEECEREPEWAPTLTGTRDSYDKLARKDEELRLATRVVVASTFTKSTLSDAPYQRPVSVIPYG
;
A
#
# COMPACT_ATOMS: atom_id res chain seq x y z
N GLU A 1 -5.23 -13.80 16.33
CA GLU A 1 -4.53 -12.53 16.63
C GLU A 1 -5.30 -11.30 16.13
N ALA A 2 -5.65 -11.23 14.83
CA ALA A 2 -6.25 -10.04 14.22
C ALA A 2 -7.49 -9.47 14.94
N ILE A 3 -8.41 -10.32 15.40
CA ILE A 3 -9.64 -9.88 16.09
C ILE A 3 -9.52 -9.83 17.61
N GLY A 4 -8.41 -10.30 18.19
CA GLY A 4 -8.23 -10.36 19.65
C GLY A 4 -9.40 -11.02 20.39
N LYS A 5 -9.90 -10.35 21.43
CA LYS A 5 -11.11 -10.74 22.19
C LYS A 5 -12.37 -10.03 21.67
N CYS A 6 -12.32 -9.42 20.49
CA CYS A 6 -13.34 -8.51 19.97
C CYS A 6 -14.31 -9.17 18.98
N GLY A 7 -14.27 -10.49 18.84
CA GLY A 7 -15.16 -11.19 17.93
C GLY A 7 -15.06 -12.71 18.00
N MET A 8 -15.76 -13.37 17.09
CA MET A 8 -15.75 -14.82 16.90
C MET A 8 -15.09 -15.17 15.57
N THR A 9 -14.47 -16.33 15.51
CA THR A 9 -14.02 -16.95 14.26
C THR A 9 -15.01 -18.02 13.82
N PHE A 10 -15.00 -18.33 12.53
CA PHE A 10 -15.71 -19.46 11.94
C PHE A 10 -14.75 -20.21 11.02
N GLU A 11 -15.08 -21.45 10.67
CA GLU A 11 -14.28 -22.24 9.74
C GLU A 11 -14.50 -21.80 8.29
N ASN A 12 -13.40 -21.63 7.54
CA ASN A 12 -13.47 -21.26 6.13
C ASN A 12 -14.16 -22.37 5.33
N GLY A 13 -15.16 -22.01 4.52
CA GLY A 13 -15.93 -22.95 3.70
C GLY A 13 -17.11 -23.60 4.42
N ASP A 14 -17.28 -23.38 5.74
CA ASP A 14 -18.44 -23.84 6.48
C ASP A 14 -19.51 -22.73 6.56
N SER A 15 -20.51 -22.82 5.68
CA SER A 15 -21.62 -21.87 5.65
C SER A 15 -22.55 -22.02 6.85
N GLN A 16 -22.63 -23.19 7.46
CA GLN A 16 -23.47 -23.44 8.62
C GLN A 16 -22.83 -22.84 9.88
N ASP A 17 -21.53 -23.06 10.11
CA ASP A 17 -20.82 -22.42 11.23
C ASP A 17 -20.88 -20.89 11.08
N LEU A 18 -20.68 -20.33 9.88
CA LEU A 18 -20.88 -18.89 9.64
C LEU A 18 -22.30 -18.43 10.02
N ALA A 19 -23.34 -19.15 9.58
CA ALA A 19 -24.73 -18.82 9.90
C ALA A 19 -24.98 -18.87 11.42
N ASP A 20 -24.46 -19.89 12.11
CA ASP A 20 -24.61 -20.08 13.54
C ASP A 20 -23.89 -18.97 14.33
N ARG A 21 -22.69 -18.56 13.90
CA ARG A 21 -21.97 -17.41 14.50
C ARG A 21 -22.72 -16.11 14.30
N LEU A 22 -23.27 -15.88 13.10
CA LEU A 22 -24.06 -14.69 12.81
C LEU A 22 -25.34 -14.66 13.65
N GLN A 23 -26.05 -15.79 13.76
CA GLN A 23 -27.23 -15.91 14.59
C GLN A 23 -26.90 -15.62 16.06
N THR A 24 -25.84 -16.22 16.59
CA THR A 24 -25.36 -15.97 17.96
C THR A 24 -25.04 -14.49 18.16
N LEU A 25 -24.33 -13.86 17.22
CA LEU A 25 -24.02 -12.44 17.28
C LEU A 25 -25.26 -11.56 17.23
N LEU A 26 -26.35 -11.98 16.58
CA LEU A 26 -27.60 -11.21 16.50
C LEU A 26 -28.49 -11.41 17.73
N THR A 27 -28.49 -12.58 18.34
CA THR A 27 -29.36 -12.91 19.48
C THR A 27 -28.73 -12.57 20.83
N ASP A 28 -27.42 -12.77 21.00
CA ASP A 28 -26.73 -12.58 22.27
C ASP A 28 -26.19 -11.13 22.41
N SER A 29 -26.96 -10.28 23.09
CA SER A 29 -26.55 -8.90 23.36
C SER A 29 -25.39 -8.79 24.34
N GLU A 30 -25.28 -9.70 25.31
CA GLU A 30 -24.24 -9.65 26.34
C GLU A 30 -22.88 -9.98 25.74
N LEU A 31 -22.84 -10.98 24.86
CA LEU A 31 -21.65 -11.32 24.08
C LEU A 31 -21.20 -10.15 23.19
N ARG A 32 -22.13 -9.46 22.52
CA ARG A 32 -21.81 -8.25 21.73
C ARG A 32 -21.20 -7.15 22.60
N GLU A 33 -21.78 -6.88 23.77
CA GLU A 33 -21.24 -5.87 24.68
C GLU A 33 -19.86 -6.25 25.21
N LYS A 34 -19.62 -7.53 25.50
CA LYS A 34 -18.29 -8.03 25.85
C LYS A 34 -17.26 -7.80 24.75
N PHE A 35 -17.61 -8.07 23.49
CA PHE A 35 -16.73 -7.79 22.35
C PHE A 35 -16.47 -6.29 22.18
N ARG A 36 -17.49 -5.45 22.33
CA ARG A 36 -17.36 -3.98 22.29
C ARG A 36 -16.50 -3.45 23.43
N ALA A 37 -16.66 -3.98 24.64
CA ALA A 37 -15.87 -3.58 25.81
C ALA A 37 -14.38 -3.93 25.68
N ALA A 38 -14.06 -5.02 24.97
CA ALA A 38 -12.67 -5.39 24.67
C ALA A 38 -12.06 -4.58 23.51
N ALA A 39 -12.89 -3.93 22.68
CA ALA A 39 -12.43 -3.23 21.48
C ALA A 39 -11.46 -2.06 21.76
N PRO A 40 -11.67 -1.18 22.76
CA PRO A 40 -10.73 -0.08 23.03
C PRO A 40 -9.29 -0.56 23.25
N GLU A 41 -9.07 -1.52 24.16
CA GLU A 41 -7.73 -2.03 24.48
C GLU A 41 -7.07 -2.70 23.26
N HIS A 42 -7.85 -3.48 22.50
CA HIS A 42 -7.35 -4.12 21.28
C HIS A 42 -6.97 -3.07 20.23
N LEU A 43 -7.87 -2.13 19.94
CA LEU A 43 -7.69 -1.08 18.93
C LEU A 43 -6.58 -0.09 19.28
N GLU A 44 -6.26 0.13 20.56
CA GLU A 44 -5.14 1.01 20.94
C GLU A 44 -3.82 0.57 20.32
N ARG A 45 -3.61 -0.74 20.15
CA ARG A 45 -2.41 -1.28 19.52
C ARG A 45 -2.35 -1.00 18.03
N PHE A 46 -3.49 -0.74 17.39
CA PHE A 46 -3.64 -0.51 15.96
C PHE A 46 -3.82 0.98 15.62
N ARG A 47 -3.93 1.87 16.62
CA ARG A 47 -3.99 3.32 16.35
C ARG A 47 -2.81 3.79 15.51
N ALA A 48 -3.08 4.74 14.60
CA ALA A 48 -2.09 5.30 13.68
C ALA A 48 -0.81 5.77 14.41
N GLN A 49 -0.91 6.35 15.60
CA GLN A 49 0.24 6.77 16.40
C GLN A 49 1.08 5.60 16.93
N ALA A 50 0.45 4.49 17.33
CA ALA A 50 1.17 3.30 17.79
C ALA A 50 1.86 2.58 16.62
N VAL A 51 1.18 2.49 15.47
CA VAL A 51 1.75 1.97 14.20
C VAL A 51 2.93 2.84 13.76
N ALA A 52 2.74 4.16 13.75
CA ALA A 52 3.78 5.15 13.51
C ALA A 52 4.98 4.90 14.42
N GLN A 53 4.76 4.78 15.74
CA GLN A 53 5.85 4.58 16.69
C GLN A 53 6.63 3.28 16.45
N ARG A 54 5.97 2.21 16.00
CA ARG A 54 6.64 0.96 15.61
C ARG A 54 7.48 1.16 14.36
N CYS A 55 6.95 1.81 13.32
CA CYS A 55 7.73 2.21 12.15
C CYS A 55 8.93 3.07 12.58
N LEU A 56 8.72 4.11 13.37
CA LEU A 56 9.77 5.01 13.83
C LEU A 56 10.82 4.27 14.66
N THR A 57 10.42 3.32 15.51
CA THR A 57 11.34 2.52 16.31
C THR A 57 12.18 1.60 15.44
N LEU A 58 11.58 0.98 14.42
CA LEU A 58 12.32 0.26 13.40
C LEU A 58 13.31 1.16 12.66
N LEU A 59 12.93 2.42 12.48
CA LEU A 59 13.73 3.44 11.82
C LEU A 59 14.66 4.21 12.76
N ARG A 60 14.71 3.92 14.07
CA ARG A 60 15.57 4.66 15.02
C ARG A 60 17.06 4.47 14.74
N GLU A 61 17.43 3.37 14.09
CA GLU A 61 18.79 3.16 13.56
C GLU A 61 19.12 4.12 12.40
N VAL A 62 18.09 4.72 11.79
CA VAL A 62 18.17 5.64 10.66
C VAL A 62 17.79 7.04 11.15
N SER A 63 18.76 7.81 11.65
CA SER A 63 18.55 9.17 12.17
C SER A 63 18.28 10.22 11.06
N GLY A 64 17.49 9.86 10.06
CA GLY A 64 17.64 10.44 8.74
C GLY A 64 16.35 10.68 7.99
N MET A 65 16.43 11.59 7.01
CA MET A 65 15.25 12.02 6.27
C MET A 65 14.86 10.96 5.21
N ILE A 66 13.58 10.58 5.22
CA ILE A 66 12.97 9.52 4.42
C ILE A 66 12.44 10.11 3.11
N ILE A 67 12.77 9.46 1.99
CA ILE A 67 12.04 9.63 0.73
C ILE A 67 11.03 8.48 0.62
N LEU A 68 9.75 8.84 0.60
CA LEU A 68 8.63 7.90 0.49
C LEU A 68 8.00 8.05 -0.90
N SER A 69 7.70 6.95 -1.59
CA SER A 69 7.00 6.98 -2.88
C SER A 69 5.82 6.02 -2.93
N HIS A 70 4.72 6.47 -3.53
CA HIS A 70 3.60 5.62 -3.90
C HIS A 70 2.75 6.33 -4.97
N PRO A 71 2.35 5.66 -6.08
CA PRO A 71 1.64 6.29 -7.18
C PRO A 71 0.33 6.93 -6.70
N THR A 72 -0.60 6.16 -6.17
CA THR A 72 -1.97 6.62 -5.93
C THR A 72 -2.31 7.10 -4.51
N GLY A 73 -1.39 6.95 -3.55
CA GLY A 73 -1.63 7.36 -2.16
C GLY A 73 -2.80 6.64 -1.47
N ASN A 74 -2.78 5.31 -1.34
CA ASN A 74 -3.79 4.57 -0.56
C ASN A 74 -3.78 4.96 0.95
N GLU A 75 -4.75 4.50 1.75
CA GLU A 75 -4.83 4.88 3.17
C GLU A 75 -3.60 4.44 3.98
N ASN A 76 -3.01 3.29 3.68
CA ASN A 76 -1.81 2.80 4.38
C ASN A 76 -0.63 3.77 4.20
N VAL A 77 -0.33 4.17 2.96
CA VAL A 77 0.75 5.13 2.69
C VAL A 77 0.41 6.53 3.20
N ARG A 78 -0.86 6.92 3.25
CA ARG A 78 -1.28 8.20 3.83
C ARG A 78 -0.95 8.27 5.32
N HIS A 79 -1.24 7.21 6.06
CA HIS A 79 -0.90 7.11 7.47
C HIS A 79 0.62 7.04 7.69
N ALA A 80 1.34 6.29 6.87
CA ALA A 80 2.82 6.25 6.92
C ALA A 80 3.44 7.65 6.65
N ALA A 81 2.99 8.33 5.59
CA ALA A 81 3.46 9.66 5.24
C ALA A 81 3.17 10.69 6.34
N LEU A 82 1.98 10.63 6.95
CA LEU A 82 1.60 11.51 8.06
C LEU A 82 2.48 11.26 9.28
N ALA A 83 2.64 10.00 9.68
CA ALA A 83 3.50 9.58 10.79
C ALA A 83 4.95 10.08 10.64
N PHE A 84 5.52 9.91 9.44
CA PHE A 84 6.86 10.40 9.14
C PHE A 84 6.93 11.94 9.14
N ALA A 85 5.88 12.63 8.67
CA ALA A 85 5.82 14.08 8.65
C ALA A 85 5.69 14.70 10.05
N GLU A 86 4.89 14.09 10.93
CA GLU A 86 4.71 14.50 12.33
C GLU A 86 5.98 14.29 13.15
N SER A 87 6.73 13.25 12.84
CA SER A 87 8.00 12.91 13.49
C SER A 87 9.20 13.61 12.87
N ASN A 88 8.97 14.54 11.92
CA ASN A 88 9.98 15.27 11.17
C ASN A 88 11.02 14.36 10.45
N LEU A 89 10.65 13.12 10.15
CA LEU A 89 11.48 12.19 9.36
C LEU A 89 11.17 12.26 7.87
N LEU A 90 9.98 12.69 7.46
CA LEU A 90 9.65 12.79 6.04
C LEU A 90 10.49 13.89 5.38
N LYS A 91 11.39 13.53 4.46
CA LYS A 91 12.06 14.49 3.56
C LYS A 91 11.08 14.96 2.51
N GLN A 92 10.62 14.00 1.73
CA GLN A 92 9.80 14.19 0.56
C GLN A 92 8.88 12.99 0.39
N PHE A 93 7.67 13.26 -0.08
CA PHE A 93 6.70 12.27 -0.49
C PHE A 93 6.43 12.39 -1.98
N PHE A 94 6.65 11.33 -2.75
CA PHE A 94 6.43 11.29 -4.18
C PHE A 94 5.14 10.54 -4.51
N THR A 95 4.28 11.19 -5.27
CA THR A 95 2.99 10.63 -5.71
C THR A 95 2.62 11.16 -7.08
N THR A 96 1.57 10.65 -7.71
CA THR A 96 1.14 11.16 -9.02
C THR A 96 0.24 12.38 -8.87
N ILE A 97 -0.85 12.30 -8.11
CA ILE A 97 -1.76 13.43 -7.86
C ILE A 97 -1.69 13.87 -6.40
N ASN A 98 -1.52 15.18 -6.20
CA ASN A 98 -1.60 15.83 -4.90
C ASN A 98 -2.69 16.91 -4.94
N TRP A 99 -3.91 16.49 -4.60
CA TRP A 99 -5.08 17.36 -4.69
C TRP A 99 -5.18 18.34 -3.52
N SER A 100 -5.64 19.56 -3.83
CA SER A 100 -5.92 20.60 -2.84
C SER A 100 -7.34 21.12 -3.03
N SER A 101 -8.13 21.13 -1.95
CA SER A 101 -9.46 21.74 -1.91
C SER A 101 -9.46 23.24 -2.26
N ASN A 102 -8.31 23.90 -2.19
CA ASN A 102 -8.16 25.32 -2.48
C ASN A 102 -7.61 25.59 -3.89
N SER A 103 -7.47 24.56 -4.75
CA SER A 103 -6.96 24.73 -6.11
C SER A 103 -8.02 25.35 -7.03
N ALA A 104 -7.61 26.28 -7.90
CA ALA A 104 -8.49 26.90 -8.90
C ALA A 104 -9.11 25.88 -9.86
N ILE A 105 -8.42 24.75 -10.07
CA ILE A 105 -8.86 23.62 -10.89
C ILE A 105 -10.18 22.99 -10.37
N ASN A 106 -10.51 23.17 -9.09
CA ASN A 106 -11.73 22.63 -8.48
C ASN A 106 -13.02 23.19 -9.11
N ARG A 107 -12.92 24.35 -9.78
CA ARG A 107 -14.03 24.98 -10.51
C ARG A 107 -14.29 24.33 -11.87
N ILE A 108 -13.30 23.64 -12.43
CA ILE A 108 -13.33 23.12 -13.81
C ILE A 108 -13.50 21.60 -13.82
N VAL A 109 -13.14 20.92 -12.73
CA VAL A 109 -13.20 19.46 -12.63
C VAL A 109 -14.64 18.95 -12.55
N PRO A 110 -15.03 18.00 -13.42
CA PRO A 110 -16.35 17.35 -13.38
C PRO A 110 -16.66 16.72 -12.01
N PRO A 111 -17.92 16.73 -11.54
CA PRO A 111 -18.30 16.14 -10.26
C PRO A 111 -17.85 14.68 -10.08
N ALA A 112 -17.93 13.87 -11.14
CA ALA A 112 -17.51 12.46 -11.13
C ALA A 112 -16.01 12.28 -10.82
N LEU A 113 -15.16 13.21 -11.24
CA LEU A 113 -13.72 13.18 -10.97
C LEU A 113 -13.35 13.80 -9.62
N ARG A 114 -14.23 14.64 -9.06
CA ARG A 114 -13.98 15.34 -7.81
C ARG A 114 -13.76 14.38 -6.64
N GLU A 115 -14.56 13.32 -6.54
CA GLU A 115 -14.43 12.34 -5.46
C GLU A 115 -13.12 11.55 -5.59
N THR A 116 -12.80 11.09 -6.81
CA THR A 116 -11.52 10.42 -7.08
C THR A 116 -10.33 11.30 -6.73
N LEU A 117 -10.37 12.60 -7.07
CA LEU A 117 -9.31 13.55 -6.74
C LEU A 117 -9.29 13.90 -5.25
N ARG A 118 -10.44 13.94 -4.58
CA ARG A 118 -10.53 14.14 -3.12
C ARG A 118 -9.77 13.05 -2.37
N ARG A 119 -9.84 11.80 -2.82
CA ARG A 119 -9.06 10.68 -2.28
C ARG A 119 -7.54 10.83 -2.48
N ARG A 120 -7.11 11.70 -3.40
CA ARG A 120 -5.70 12.07 -3.65
C ARG A 120 -5.26 13.34 -2.91
N SER A 121 -5.97 13.74 -1.84
CA SER A 121 -5.64 14.93 -1.04
C SER A 121 -4.94 14.57 0.26
N PHE A 122 -3.81 15.20 0.59
CA PHE A 122 -3.02 14.85 1.79
C PHE A 122 -3.12 15.93 2.88
N PRO A 123 -2.92 15.57 4.17
CA PRO A 123 -2.81 16.54 5.26
C PRO A 123 -1.75 17.60 4.97
N LYS A 124 -1.93 18.82 5.49
CA LYS A 124 -1.05 19.98 5.21
C LYS A 124 0.44 19.70 5.48
N LEU A 125 0.75 18.93 6.53
CA LEU A 125 2.12 18.56 6.90
C LEU A 125 2.81 17.68 5.85
N VAL A 126 2.06 16.74 5.25
CA VAL A 126 2.55 15.87 4.17
C VAL A 126 2.62 16.66 2.87
N ARG A 127 1.56 17.43 2.55
CA ARG A 127 1.43 18.18 1.30
C ARG A 127 2.58 19.14 1.05
N ARG A 128 3.10 19.79 2.09
CA ARG A 128 4.25 20.71 2.01
C ARG A 128 5.54 20.02 1.55
N ARG A 129 5.63 18.72 1.75
CA ARG A 129 6.77 17.87 1.39
C ARG A 129 6.46 16.98 0.18
N THR A 130 5.29 17.15 -0.44
CA THR A 130 4.86 16.30 -1.55
C THR A 130 5.35 16.83 -2.89
N ARG A 131 5.96 15.95 -3.69
CA ARG A 131 6.24 16.14 -5.11
C ARG A 131 5.26 15.28 -5.91
N SER A 132 4.57 15.91 -6.86
CA SER A 132 3.53 15.25 -7.66
C SER A 132 3.85 15.24 -9.15
N MET A 133 3.53 14.15 -9.83
CA MET A 133 3.63 14.00 -11.29
C MET A 133 2.25 13.74 -11.93
N PRO A 134 1.36 14.75 -11.98
CA PRO A 134 -0.06 14.52 -12.19
C PRO A 134 -0.44 14.22 -13.64
N VAL A 135 0.39 14.60 -14.62
CA VAL A 135 0.00 14.64 -16.05
C VAL A 135 -0.53 13.29 -16.55
N ARG A 136 0.20 12.19 -16.30
CA ARG A 136 -0.18 10.86 -16.82
C ARG A 136 -1.39 10.28 -16.10
N GLU A 137 -1.47 10.40 -14.77
CA GLU A 137 -2.64 9.92 -14.02
C GLU A 137 -3.88 10.76 -14.33
N ALA A 138 -3.74 12.08 -14.46
CA ALA A 138 -4.85 12.96 -14.86
C ALA A 138 -5.39 12.59 -16.25
N ALA A 139 -4.50 12.37 -17.24
CA ALA A 139 -4.90 11.91 -18.56
C ALA A 139 -5.64 10.55 -18.50
N ARG A 140 -5.10 9.58 -17.74
CA ARG A 140 -5.76 8.28 -17.51
C ARG A 140 -7.14 8.44 -16.88
N LEU A 141 -7.29 9.28 -15.85
CA LEU A 141 -8.56 9.49 -15.16
C LEU A 141 -9.59 10.17 -16.07
N ILE A 142 -9.19 11.16 -16.85
CA ILE A 142 -10.06 11.84 -17.81
C ILE A 142 -10.53 10.86 -18.90
N LEU A 143 -9.61 10.11 -19.51
CA LEU A 143 -9.93 9.11 -20.53
C LEU A 143 -10.82 7.99 -20.01
N GLY A 144 -10.59 7.55 -18.77
CA GLY A 144 -11.44 6.57 -18.09
C GLY A 144 -12.85 7.09 -17.82
N ALA A 145 -12.99 8.37 -17.44
CA ALA A 145 -14.29 8.98 -17.16
C ALA A 145 -15.13 9.22 -18.43
N ILE A 146 -14.51 9.50 -19.57
CA ILE A 146 -15.21 9.66 -20.86
C ILE A 146 -15.45 8.34 -21.60
N HIS A 147 -15.28 7.19 -20.92
CA HIS A 147 -15.52 5.84 -21.46
C HIS A 147 -14.71 5.48 -22.72
N LEU A 148 -13.65 6.24 -23.04
CA LEU A 148 -12.65 5.90 -24.04
C LEU A 148 -11.68 4.85 -23.48
N ARG A 149 -12.23 3.70 -23.05
CA ARG A 149 -11.49 2.57 -22.44
C ARG A 149 -10.35 2.07 -23.34
N MET A 150 -10.50 2.17 -24.66
CA MET A 150 -9.43 1.82 -25.62
C MET A 150 -8.17 2.67 -25.43
N CYS A 151 -8.28 3.94 -25.03
CA CYS A 151 -7.12 4.80 -24.79
C CYS A 151 -6.47 4.57 -23.43
N SER A 152 -7.21 4.07 -22.43
CA SER A 152 -6.63 3.67 -21.13
C SER A 152 -5.77 2.40 -21.22
N GLN A 153 -5.86 1.67 -22.34
CA GLN A 153 -4.99 0.56 -22.71
C GLN A 153 -3.75 0.98 -23.50
N LEU A 154 -3.57 2.27 -23.80
CA LEU A 154 -2.31 2.75 -24.34
C LEU A 154 -1.22 2.48 -23.31
N ASN A 155 -0.19 1.71 -23.70
CA ASN A 155 0.87 1.23 -22.80
C ASN A 155 1.45 2.32 -21.89
N PHE A 156 1.53 3.58 -22.35
CA PHE A 156 2.09 4.70 -21.59
C PHE A 156 1.16 5.32 -20.53
N LEU A 157 -0.15 5.03 -20.55
CA LEU A 157 -1.15 5.45 -19.54
C LEU A 157 -1.58 4.31 -18.62
N SER A 158 -0.98 3.12 -18.79
CA SER A 158 -1.12 2.01 -17.87
C SER A 158 -0.65 2.39 -16.46
N ILE A 159 -1.12 1.66 -15.45
CA ILE A 159 -0.75 1.98 -14.05
C ILE A 159 0.74 1.68 -13.84
N ASP A 160 1.25 0.66 -14.52
CA ASP A 160 2.65 0.27 -14.51
C ASP A 160 3.52 1.36 -15.15
N ALA A 161 3.13 1.92 -16.29
CA ALA A 161 3.90 3.02 -16.92
C ALA A 161 3.86 4.32 -16.11
N ILE A 162 2.73 4.61 -15.43
CA ILE A 162 2.62 5.72 -14.50
C ILE A 162 3.56 5.50 -13.31
N SER A 163 3.54 4.30 -12.73
CA SER A 163 4.37 3.92 -11.58
C SER A 163 5.86 3.95 -11.95
N ALA A 164 6.24 3.41 -13.11
CA ALA A 164 7.62 3.44 -13.61
C ALA A 164 8.12 4.86 -13.93
N THR A 165 7.23 5.79 -14.31
CA THR A 165 7.61 7.21 -14.45
C THR A 165 7.84 7.86 -13.10
N LEU A 166 6.99 7.59 -12.12
CA LEU A 166 7.19 8.07 -10.76
C LEU A 166 8.49 7.51 -10.16
N ASP A 167 8.70 6.20 -10.28
CA ASP A 167 9.86 5.47 -9.76
C ASP A 167 11.18 6.05 -10.29
N ARG A 168 11.28 6.32 -11.60
CA ARG A 168 12.45 6.98 -12.18
C ARG A 168 12.68 8.41 -11.67
N ALA A 169 11.62 9.16 -11.42
CA ALA A 169 11.75 10.51 -10.88
C ALA A 169 12.23 10.49 -9.42
N VAL A 170 11.78 9.50 -8.65
CA VAL A 170 12.24 9.28 -7.27
C VAL A 170 13.71 8.83 -7.26
N ALA A 171 14.10 7.91 -8.14
CA ALA A 171 15.49 7.49 -8.31
C ALA A 171 16.43 8.68 -8.59
N ALA A 172 16.04 9.54 -9.55
CA ALA A 172 16.80 10.73 -9.88
C ALA A 172 16.86 11.77 -8.75
N GLU A 173 15.85 11.81 -7.87
CA GLU A 173 15.92 12.62 -6.65
C GLU A 173 16.91 12.00 -5.67
N ILE A 174 16.83 10.69 -5.39
CA ILE A 174 17.72 9.99 -4.46
C ILE A 174 19.20 10.23 -4.81
N GLU A 175 19.56 10.11 -6.09
CA GLU A 175 20.93 10.33 -6.58
C GLU A 175 21.43 11.76 -6.33
N LYS A 176 20.53 12.75 -6.30
CA LYS A 176 20.86 14.17 -6.11
C LYS A 176 20.71 14.65 -4.67
N SER A 177 20.03 13.89 -3.83
CA SER A 177 19.49 14.39 -2.58
C SER A 177 20.49 14.27 -1.44
N ASP A 178 21.20 15.35 -1.13
CA ASP A 178 22.06 15.41 0.05
C ASP A 178 21.23 15.19 1.33
N GLY A 179 21.53 14.11 2.05
CA GLY A 179 20.86 13.76 3.31
C GLY A 179 19.60 12.91 3.18
N CYS A 180 19.30 12.32 2.01
CA CYS A 180 18.42 11.14 1.99
C CYS A 180 19.10 10.00 2.76
N LYS A 181 18.40 9.39 3.71
CA LYS A 181 18.95 8.32 4.55
C LYS A 181 18.13 7.04 4.52
N LEU A 182 16.97 7.07 3.87
CA LEU A 182 16.10 5.92 3.68
C LEU A 182 15.22 6.11 2.46
N ALA A 183 15.17 5.09 1.60
CA ALA A 183 14.12 4.95 0.60
C ALA A 183 13.02 4.03 1.15
N TYR A 184 11.78 4.49 1.15
CA TYR A 184 10.61 3.70 1.55
C TYR A 184 9.67 3.57 0.35
N GLY A 185 9.48 2.35 -0.12
CA GLY A 185 8.66 2.04 -1.29
C GLY A 185 7.73 0.86 -1.04
N TYR A 186 6.66 0.80 -1.82
CA TYR A 186 5.69 -0.29 -1.80
C TYR A 186 5.93 -1.25 -2.98
N GLU A 187 5.32 -2.43 -2.92
CA GLU A 187 5.21 -3.35 -4.06
C GLU A 187 4.76 -2.65 -5.35
N ASP A 188 5.34 -3.10 -6.48
CA ASP A 188 5.02 -2.70 -7.87
C ASP A 188 5.49 -1.30 -8.29
N CYS A 189 6.26 -0.57 -7.48
CA CYS A 189 6.64 0.81 -7.79
C CYS A 189 8.02 1.30 -7.32
N ALA A 190 8.98 0.42 -7.02
CA ALA A 190 10.21 0.82 -6.34
C ALA A 190 11.54 0.30 -6.93
N VAL A 191 11.56 -0.41 -8.05
CA VAL A 191 12.80 -0.99 -8.63
C VAL A 191 13.88 0.07 -8.87
N ALA A 192 13.57 1.13 -9.61
CA ALA A 192 14.54 2.17 -9.94
C ALA A 192 14.95 2.96 -8.68
N THR A 193 13.99 3.27 -7.83
CA THR A 193 14.19 3.91 -6.51
C THR A 193 15.19 3.13 -5.66
N PHE A 194 14.99 1.81 -5.53
CA PHE A 194 15.85 0.98 -4.71
C PHE A 194 17.22 0.73 -5.35
N THR A 195 17.29 0.68 -6.67
CA THR A 195 18.56 0.60 -7.41
C THR A 195 19.42 1.85 -7.15
N ALA A 196 18.84 3.05 -7.29
CA ALA A 196 19.54 4.30 -6.99
C ALA A 196 19.96 4.38 -5.51
N ALA A 197 19.07 3.99 -4.60
CA ALA A 197 19.39 3.95 -3.17
C ALA A 197 20.52 2.97 -2.85
N GLU A 198 20.58 1.81 -3.51
CA GLU A 198 21.67 0.85 -3.38
C GLU A 198 23.01 1.44 -3.82
N GLN A 199 23.05 2.12 -4.97
CA GLN A 199 24.25 2.80 -5.47
C GLN A 199 24.74 3.90 -4.53
N CYS A 200 23.82 4.59 -3.86
CA CYS A 200 24.12 5.60 -2.86
C CYS A 200 24.40 5.04 -1.45
N GLY A 201 24.35 3.71 -1.25
CA GLY A 201 24.53 3.08 0.07
C GLY A 201 23.42 3.42 1.07
N ILE A 202 22.24 3.82 0.59
CA ILE A 202 21.08 4.17 1.41
C ILE A 202 20.25 2.91 1.68
N PRO A 203 19.77 2.68 2.91
CA PRO A 203 18.82 1.61 3.22
C PRO A 203 17.48 1.74 2.46
N ARG A 204 16.87 0.59 2.16
CA ARG A 204 15.62 0.46 1.39
C ARG A 204 14.62 -0.37 2.16
N ILE A 205 13.45 0.19 2.44
CA ILE A 205 12.32 -0.54 3.00
C ILE A 205 11.31 -0.83 1.91
N TYR A 206 11.04 -2.12 1.76
CA TYR A 206 9.98 -2.65 0.93
C TYR A 206 8.76 -2.94 1.78
N ASP A 207 7.69 -2.18 1.59
CA ASP A 207 6.40 -2.39 2.25
C ASP A 207 5.53 -3.29 1.37
N LEU A 208 5.31 -4.52 1.84
CA LEU A 208 4.53 -5.54 1.17
C LEU A 208 3.14 -5.63 1.83
N PRO A 209 2.10 -5.02 1.23
CA PRO A 209 0.81 -4.86 1.87
C PRO A 209 -0.06 -6.12 1.83
N ILE A 210 0.19 -7.03 0.89
CA ILE A 210 -0.57 -8.25 0.67
C ILE A 210 0.36 -9.45 0.54
N GLY A 211 -0.18 -10.67 0.52
CA GLY A 211 0.61 -11.88 0.35
C GLY A 211 1.49 -11.82 -0.89
N TYR A 212 2.72 -12.33 -0.77
CA TYR A 212 3.71 -12.34 -1.83
C TYR A 212 3.18 -13.06 -3.09
N TRP A 213 3.50 -12.51 -4.26
CA TRP A 213 2.77 -12.81 -5.50
C TRP A 213 2.74 -14.28 -5.89
N ARG A 214 3.78 -15.08 -5.57
CA ARG A 214 3.80 -16.53 -5.89
C ARG A 214 2.72 -17.29 -5.15
N VAL A 215 2.56 -16.99 -3.86
CA VAL A 215 1.48 -17.55 -3.04
C VAL A 215 0.13 -17.02 -3.51
N GLY A 216 0.05 -15.73 -3.82
CA GLY A 216 -1.16 -15.11 -4.38
C GLY A 216 -1.63 -15.78 -5.67
N GLN A 217 -0.71 -16.07 -6.61
CA GLN A 217 -1.03 -16.75 -7.86
C GLN A 217 -1.51 -18.18 -7.65
N ARG A 218 -0.86 -18.95 -6.76
CA ARG A 218 -1.30 -20.30 -6.41
C ARG A 218 -2.72 -20.29 -5.86
N ILE A 219 -2.99 -19.41 -4.90
CA ILE A 219 -4.35 -19.22 -4.36
C ILE A 219 -5.32 -18.86 -5.48
N PHE A 220 -5.02 -17.86 -6.32
CA PHE A 220 -5.93 -17.49 -7.41
C PHE A 220 -6.22 -18.63 -8.40
N LEU A 221 -5.26 -19.51 -8.68
CA LEU A 221 -5.48 -20.68 -9.53
C LEU A 221 -6.41 -21.69 -8.87
N GLU A 222 -6.17 -22.01 -7.59
CA GLU A 222 -7.05 -22.89 -6.79
C GLU A 222 -8.48 -22.34 -6.72
N GLU A 223 -8.63 -21.02 -6.54
CA GLU A 223 -9.93 -20.34 -6.51
C GLU A 223 -10.63 -20.37 -7.87
N CYS A 224 -9.89 -20.20 -8.98
CA CYS A 224 -10.45 -20.32 -10.33
C CYS A 224 -10.98 -21.72 -10.63
N GLU A 225 -10.30 -22.76 -10.14
CA GLU A 225 -10.73 -24.16 -10.31
C GLU A 225 -11.95 -24.47 -9.44
N ARG A 226 -11.98 -23.95 -8.21
CA ARG A 226 -13.09 -24.17 -7.28
C ARG A 226 -14.35 -23.41 -7.68
N GLU A 227 -14.20 -22.14 -8.07
CA GLU A 227 -15.31 -21.23 -8.42
C GLU A 227 -15.08 -20.58 -9.79
N PRO A 228 -15.31 -21.31 -10.90
CA PRO A 228 -15.02 -20.81 -12.26
C PRO A 228 -15.73 -19.49 -12.61
N GLU A 229 -16.91 -19.25 -12.04
CA GLU A 229 -17.67 -18.00 -12.24
C GLU A 229 -16.92 -16.77 -11.71
N TRP A 230 -16.03 -16.93 -10.72
CA TRP A 230 -15.29 -15.83 -10.10
C TRP A 230 -13.96 -15.53 -10.80
N ALA A 231 -13.48 -16.44 -11.65
CA ALA A 231 -12.21 -16.31 -12.37
C ALA A 231 -12.02 -14.94 -13.09
N PRO A 232 -13.05 -14.31 -13.70
CA PRO A 232 -12.89 -12.99 -14.31
C PRO A 232 -12.49 -11.86 -13.34
N THR A 233 -12.77 -12.03 -12.04
CA THR A 233 -12.49 -11.04 -10.98
C THR A 233 -11.08 -11.19 -10.39
N LEU A 234 -10.45 -12.36 -10.56
CA LEU A 234 -9.12 -12.70 -10.02
C LEU A 234 -8.01 -12.15 -10.92
N THR A 235 -7.92 -10.82 -10.99
CA THR A 235 -7.07 -10.10 -11.96
C THR A 235 -5.57 -10.37 -11.82
N GLY A 236 -5.09 -10.79 -10.63
CA GLY A 236 -3.67 -11.12 -10.42
C GLY A 236 -3.17 -12.33 -11.22
N THR A 237 -4.07 -13.16 -11.75
CA THR A 237 -3.73 -14.26 -12.68
C THR A 237 -3.23 -13.75 -14.04
N ARG A 238 -3.46 -12.48 -14.37
CA ARG A 238 -3.14 -11.87 -15.67
C ARG A 238 -1.85 -11.04 -15.64
N ASP A 239 -1.14 -11.01 -14.52
CA ASP A 239 0.12 -10.29 -14.39
C ASP A 239 1.18 -10.91 -15.30
N SER A 240 1.87 -10.08 -16.10
CA SER A 240 2.92 -10.54 -17.00
C SER A 240 4.16 -11.00 -16.23
N TYR A 241 4.95 -11.88 -16.85
CA TYR A 241 6.24 -12.32 -16.28
C TYR A 241 7.13 -11.14 -15.89
N ASP A 242 7.22 -10.11 -16.73
CA ASP A 242 8.01 -8.91 -16.45
C ASP A 242 7.53 -8.17 -15.20
N LYS A 243 6.22 -8.16 -14.92
CA LYS A 243 5.68 -7.54 -13.71
C LYS A 243 6.06 -8.33 -12.46
N LEU A 244 5.94 -9.64 -12.52
CA LEU A 244 6.31 -10.52 -11.42
C LEU A 244 7.82 -10.50 -11.15
N ALA A 245 8.64 -10.45 -12.20
CA ALA A 245 10.08 -10.31 -12.10
C ALA A 245 10.50 -8.99 -11.43
N ARG A 246 9.75 -7.89 -11.64
CA ARG A 246 9.98 -6.63 -10.92
C ARG A 246 9.75 -6.77 -9.42
N LYS A 247 8.73 -7.52 -8.99
CA LYS A 247 8.48 -7.77 -7.55
C LYS A 247 9.63 -8.55 -6.91
N ASP A 248 10.17 -9.52 -7.63
CA ASP A 248 11.35 -10.28 -7.19
C ASP A 248 12.57 -9.37 -7.05
N GLU A 249 12.74 -8.44 -8.00
CA GLU A 249 13.82 -7.47 -7.98
C GLU A 249 13.68 -6.42 -6.87
N GLU A 250 12.46 -5.93 -6.60
CA GLU A 250 12.18 -5.04 -5.46
C GLU A 250 12.57 -5.70 -4.14
N LEU A 251 12.19 -6.97 -3.96
CA LEU A 251 12.55 -7.75 -2.78
C LEU A 251 14.06 -8.02 -2.71
N ARG A 252 14.70 -8.31 -3.84
CA ARG A 252 16.16 -8.48 -3.93
C ARG A 252 16.85 -7.19 -3.49
N LEU A 253 16.41 -6.05 -3.98
CA LEU A 253 17.00 -4.76 -3.67
C LEU A 253 16.66 -4.27 -2.26
N ALA A 254 15.63 -4.79 -1.59
CA ALA A 254 15.27 -4.35 -0.25
C ALA A 254 16.36 -4.66 0.78
N THR A 255 16.60 -3.75 1.72
CA THR A 255 17.41 -4.05 2.93
C THR A 255 16.56 -4.66 4.04
N ARG A 256 15.26 -4.34 4.06
CA ARG A 256 14.27 -4.83 5.02
C ARG A 256 12.88 -4.81 4.39
N VAL A 257 12.05 -5.75 4.82
CA VAL A 257 10.65 -5.85 4.42
C VAL A 257 9.75 -5.51 5.60
N VAL A 258 8.73 -4.70 5.35
CA VAL A 258 7.62 -4.45 6.28
C VAL A 258 6.38 -5.15 5.74
N VAL A 259 5.66 -5.84 6.61
CA VAL A 259 4.41 -6.53 6.28
C VAL A 259 3.35 -6.23 7.32
N ALA A 260 2.07 -6.27 6.93
CA ALA A 260 0.97 -5.99 7.85
C ALA A 260 0.57 -7.16 8.76
N SER A 261 0.94 -8.38 8.40
CA SER A 261 0.45 -9.55 9.12
C SER A 261 1.45 -10.70 9.14
N THR A 262 1.25 -11.62 10.07
CA THR A 262 1.97 -12.90 10.13
C THR A 262 1.67 -13.78 8.93
N PHE A 263 0.47 -13.68 8.33
CA PHE A 263 0.14 -14.33 7.07
C PHE A 263 0.99 -13.78 5.92
N THR A 264 1.04 -12.47 5.72
CA THR A 264 1.88 -11.87 4.69
C THR A 264 3.35 -12.24 4.90
N LYS A 265 3.82 -12.24 6.15
CA LYS A 265 5.18 -12.71 6.49
C LYS A 265 5.41 -14.17 6.06
N SER A 266 4.46 -15.08 6.31
CA SER A 266 4.65 -16.49 5.96
C SER A 266 4.73 -16.70 4.45
N THR A 267 4.02 -15.89 3.66
CA THR A 267 4.08 -16.00 2.19
C THR A 267 5.45 -15.68 1.58
N LEU A 268 6.33 -14.96 2.29
CA LEU A 268 7.70 -14.68 1.84
C LEU A 268 8.62 -15.92 1.91
N SER A 269 8.17 -17.03 2.49
CA SER A 269 8.92 -18.30 2.42
C SER A 269 9.05 -18.84 1.00
N ASP A 270 8.09 -18.54 0.12
CA ASP A 270 8.12 -18.91 -1.30
C ASP A 270 8.93 -17.91 -2.16
N ALA A 271 9.49 -16.87 -1.55
CA ALA A 271 10.25 -15.86 -2.27
C ALA A 271 11.70 -16.30 -2.56
N PRO A 272 12.26 -15.94 -3.73
CA PRO A 272 13.62 -16.31 -4.10
C PRO A 272 14.70 -15.59 -3.27
N TYR A 273 14.34 -14.51 -2.58
CA TYR A 273 15.24 -13.72 -1.76
C TYR A 273 14.70 -13.57 -0.34
N GLN A 274 15.57 -13.80 0.64
CA GLN A 274 15.23 -13.65 2.05
C GLN A 274 15.80 -12.34 2.59
N ARG A 275 14.95 -11.56 3.27
CA ARG A 275 15.29 -10.29 3.88
C ARG A 275 14.75 -10.23 5.31
N PRO A 276 15.35 -9.44 6.22
CA PRO A 276 14.76 -9.20 7.53
C PRO A 276 13.32 -8.69 7.37
N VAL A 277 12.36 -9.33 8.02
CA VAL A 277 10.94 -8.98 7.94
C VAL A 277 10.44 -8.45 9.28
N SER A 278 9.78 -7.29 9.26
CA SER A 278 9.15 -6.69 10.44
C SER A 278 7.64 -6.66 10.22
N VAL A 279 6.87 -7.20 11.18
CA VAL A 279 5.41 -7.17 11.13
C VAL A 279 4.93 -5.88 11.79
N ILE A 280 4.32 -5.00 11.00
CA ILE A 280 3.74 -3.75 11.44
C ILE A 280 2.30 -3.70 10.92
N PRO A 281 1.31 -4.07 11.76
CA PRO A 281 -0.08 -4.06 11.35
C PRO A 281 -0.53 -2.67 10.90
N TYR A 282 -1.24 -2.62 9.77
CA TYR A 282 -2.03 -1.45 9.41
C TYR A 282 -3.19 -1.35 10.41
N GLY A 283 -3.47 -0.12 10.82
CA GLY A 283 -4.38 0.17 11.93
C GLY A 283 -5.83 -0.24 11.72
#